data_AF-A0A2U2J2V6-F1
#
_entry.id   AF-A0A2U2J2V6-F1
#
_cell.length_a   1.000
_cell.length_b   1.000
_cell.length_c   1.000
_cell.angle_alpha   90.00
_cell.angle_beta   90.00
_cell.angle_gamma   90.00
#
_symmetry.space_group_name_H-M   'P 1'
#
loop_
_entity.id
_entity.type
_entity.pdbx_description
1 polymer ?
#
loop_
_entity_poly.entity_id
_entity_poly.type
_entity_poly.pdbx_seq_one_letter_code
_entity_poly.pdbx_strand_id
1 'polypeptide(L)'
;MSFTKISLAVTALLASASAAHANVITVSAADIGNSYTIDYDGFTDGQTIDGLTGQTTFTLTGVTGTTYSFDYSVANTSSDPIDASRISIFGFNTDPNISGATSTGEFDQTASGNVPSGFGHVEVCFKGATGPNCSGGGSAGVELGDSTTGSLTLSFADMLDELTLSDFFVRYQSIDGPGMTGGSAIGRGTVSSSGGTPVPAPAALGLFAIAAGGLLTRRTRKAA
;
A
#
# COMPACT_ATOMS: atom_id res chain seq x y z
N MET A 1 -54.03 13.52 -36.93
CA MET A 1 -52.85 12.61 -37.04
C MET A 1 -51.65 13.51 -37.33
N SER A 2 -50.55 13.59 -36.60
CA SER A 2 -50.00 12.85 -35.48
C SER A 2 -48.98 13.79 -34.80
N PHE A 3 -48.99 13.89 -33.47
CA PHE A 3 -48.01 14.68 -32.70
C PHE A 3 -46.76 13.82 -32.47
N THR A 4 -45.64 14.18 -33.09
CA THR A 4 -44.35 13.50 -32.93
C THR A 4 -43.74 13.86 -31.57
N LYS A 5 -43.68 12.87 -30.67
CA LYS A 5 -43.07 12.96 -29.35
C LYS A 5 -41.54 12.90 -29.49
N ILE A 6 -40.83 13.91 -28.99
CA ILE A 6 -39.36 13.87 -28.84
C ILE A 6 -39.09 13.30 -27.44
N SER A 7 -38.60 12.05 -27.39
CA SER A 7 -38.17 11.40 -26.15
C SER A 7 -36.81 11.95 -25.71
N LEU A 8 -36.74 12.41 -24.45
CA LEU A 8 -35.52 12.85 -23.78
C LEU A 8 -34.77 11.61 -23.25
N ALA A 9 -33.65 11.26 -23.86
CA ALA A 9 -32.77 10.19 -23.36
C ALA A 9 -31.85 10.76 -22.26
N VAL A 10 -32.05 10.31 -21.02
CA VAL A 10 -31.15 10.60 -19.90
C VAL A 10 -30.11 9.49 -19.84
N THR A 11 -28.90 9.78 -20.32
CA THR A 11 -27.75 8.89 -20.18
C THR A 11 -27.21 9.03 -18.75
N ALA A 12 -27.43 8.02 -17.91
CA ALA A 12 -26.84 7.94 -16.59
C ALA A 12 -25.33 7.63 -16.74
N LEU A 13 -24.49 8.63 -16.48
CA LEU A 13 -23.05 8.45 -16.29
C LEU A 13 -22.84 7.71 -14.97
N LEU A 14 -22.61 6.40 -15.04
CA LEU A 14 -22.03 5.63 -13.94
C LEU A 14 -20.58 6.09 -13.79
N ALA A 15 -20.35 7.10 -12.96
CA ALA A 15 -19.03 7.39 -12.44
C ALA A 15 -18.63 6.21 -11.56
N SER A 16 -17.78 5.32 -12.08
CA SER A 16 -17.06 4.35 -11.28
C SER A 16 -16.14 5.11 -10.33
N ALA A 17 -16.60 5.34 -9.10
CA ALA A 17 -15.73 5.74 -8.02
C ALA A 17 -14.78 4.57 -7.76
N SER A 18 -13.54 4.65 -8.25
CA SER A 18 -12.48 3.77 -7.76
C SER A 18 -12.39 3.99 -6.26
N ALA A 19 -12.52 2.92 -5.47
CA ALA A 19 -12.19 2.99 -4.06
C ALA A 19 -10.77 3.54 -3.95
N ALA A 20 -10.61 4.69 -3.29
CA ALA A 20 -9.29 5.17 -2.90
C ALA A 20 -8.78 4.17 -1.85
N HIS A 21 -7.97 3.20 -2.27
CA HIS A 21 -7.34 2.29 -1.33
C HIS A 21 -6.42 3.11 -0.44
N ALA A 22 -6.65 3.05 0.88
CA ALA A 22 -5.78 3.69 1.85
C ALA A 22 -4.43 2.96 1.85
N ASN A 23 -3.35 3.67 1.51
CA ASN A 23 -1.97 3.19 1.68
C ASN A 23 -1.46 3.52 3.09
N VAL A 24 -2.30 3.27 4.09
CA VAL A 24 -2.09 3.70 5.47
C VAL A 24 -2.56 2.59 6.41
N ILE A 25 -1.72 2.25 7.38
CA ILE A 25 -2.03 1.35 8.48
C ILE A 25 -1.84 2.13 9.77
N THR A 26 -2.79 2.03 10.69
CA THR A 26 -2.71 2.66 12.00
C THR A 26 -2.80 1.57 13.07
N VAL A 27 -1.85 1.56 14.00
CA VAL A 27 -1.72 0.51 15.02
C VAL A 27 -1.45 1.07 16.41
N SER A 28 -1.91 0.34 17.42
CA SER A 28 -1.72 0.62 18.84
C SER A 28 -1.34 -0.66 19.59
N ALA A 29 -1.09 -0.56 20.89
CA ALA A 29 -0.88 -1.74 21.73
C ALA A 29 -2.08 -2.72 21.74
N ALA A 30 -3.29 -2.25 21.40
CA ALA A 30 -4.47 -3.10 21.28
C ALA A 30 -4.44 -4.02 20.04
N ASP A 31 -3.59 -3.71 19.07
CA ASP A 31 -3.49 -4.40 17.78
C ASP A 31 -2.38 -5.47 17.76
N ILE A 32 -1.76 -5.75 18.91
CA ILE A 32 -0.73 -6.80 19.00
C ILE A 32 -1.32 -8.15 18.58
N GLY A 33 -0.67 -8.80 17.62
CA GLY A 33 -1.11 -10.04 16.98
C GLY A 33 -1.86 -9.83 15.67
N ASN A 34 -2.27 -8.59 15.34
CA ASN A 34 -2.88 -8.29 14.05
C ASN A 34 -1.84 -8.28 12.93
N SER A 35 -2.23 -8.80 11.77
CA SER A 35 -1.45 -8.79 10.55
C SER A 35 -2.07 -7.86 9.50
N TYR A 36 -1.20 -7.21 8.73
CA TYR A 36 -1.58 -6.29 7.67
C TYR A 36 -0.80 -6.63 6.41
N THR A 37 -1.50 -6.85 5.31
CA THR A 37 -0.90 -7.23 4.03
C THR A 37 -0.92 -6.04 3.08
N ILE A 38 0.25 -5.78 2.50
CA ILE A 38 0.48 -4.78 1.47
C ILE A 38 0.81 -5.52 0.18
N ASP A 39 0.03 -5.26 -0.87
CA ASP A 39 0.33 -5.71 -2.22
C ASP A 39 1.02 -4.59 -3.00
N TYR A 40 1.96 -4.97 -3.87
CA TYR A 40 2.77 -4.05 -4.65
C TYR A 40 2.71 -4.39 -6.12
N ASP A 41 2.31 -3.41 -6.94
CA ASP A 41 2.45 -3.47 -8.39
C ASP A 41 3.69 -2.68 -8.83
N GLY A 42 4.56 -3.34 -9.59
CA GLY A 42 5.77 -2.73 -10.12
C GLY A 42 5.46 -1.66 -11.16
N PHE A 43 6.14 -0.52 -11.07
CA PHE A 43 5.98 0.61 -11.97
C PHE A 43 7.33 1.22 -12.35
N THR A 44 7.41 1.70 -13.59
CA THR A 44 8.48 2.58 -14.08
C THR A 44 7.87 3.66 -14.98
N ASP A 45 8.41 4.88 -14.93
CA ASP A 45 7.99 5.99 -15.79
C ASP A 45 6.47 6.27 -15.78
N GLY A 46 5.82 6.03 -14.64
CA GLY A 46 4.38 6.22 -14.44
C GLY A 46 3.49 5.15 -15.07
N GLN A 47 4.05 4.02 -15.52
CA GLN A 47 3.32 2.87 -16.04
C GLN A 47 3.55 1.64 -15.18
N THR A 48 2.48 0.88 -14.93
CA THR A 48 2.57 -0.44 -14.29
C THR A 48 3.18 -1.45 -15.26
N ILE A 49 4.04 -2.32 -14.73
CA ILE A 49 4.66 -3.42 -15.44
C ILE A 49 3.84 -4.68 -15.14
N ASP A 50 3.23 -5.25 -16.18
CA ASP A 50 2.40 -6.44 -16.04
C ASP A 50 3.20 -7.64 -15.49
N GLY A 51 2.59 -8.41 -14.61
CA GLY A 51 3.23 -9.56 -13.94
C GLY A 51 4.29 -9.22 -12.88
N LEU A 52 4.74 -7.97 -12.74
CA LEU A 52 5.73 -7.57 -11.73
C LEU A 52 5.03 -7.23 -10.41
N THR A 53 4.93 -8.20 -9.52
CA THR A 53 4.21 -8.03 -8.25
C THR A 53 5.00 -8.53 -7.04
N GLY A 54 4.56 -8.09 -5.87
CA GLY A 54 5.16 -8.43 -4.60
C GLY A 54 4.17 -8.22 -3.48
N GLN A 55 4.46 -8.82 -2.34
CA GLN A 55 3.62 -8.71 -1.16
C GLN A 55 4.50 -8.57 0.08
N THR A 56 4.07 -7.76 1.03
CA THR A 56 4.65 -7.72 2.38
C THR A 56 3.55 -7.82 3.41
N THR A 57 3.71 -8.72 4.37
CA THR A 57 2.81 -8.82 5.51
C THR A 57 3.56 -8.41 6.76
N PHE A 58 3.00 -7.46 7.51
CA PHE A 58 3.51 -7.03 8.81
C PHE A 58 2.59 -7.54 9.92
N THR A 59 3.14 -8.09 10.98
CA THR A 59 2.39 -8.50 12.18
C THR A 59 2.94 -7.73 13.37
N LEU A 60 2.11 -6.94 14.05
CA LEU A 60 2.53 -6.23 15.26
C LEU A 60 2.75 -7.25 16.38
N THR A 61 3.98 -7.38 16.88
CA THR A 61 4.33 -8.36 17.92
C THR A 61 4.50 -7.75 19.29
N GLY A 62 4.75 -6.44 19.37
CA GLY A 62 4.86 -5.77 20.66
C GLY A 62 4.91 -4.26 20.58
N VAL A 63 4.43 -3.63 21.65
CA VAL A 63 4.62 -2.20 21.94
C VAL A 63 5.21 -2.12 23.34
N THR A 64 6.38 -1.53 23.49
CA THR A 64 7.06 -1.42 24.79
C THR A 64 7.79 -0.09 24.89
N GLY A 65 7.32 0.78 25.79
CA GLY A 65 7.85 2.13 25.93
C GLY A 65 7.76 2.90 24.61
N THR A 66 8.90 3.29 24.06
CA THR A 66 9.02 4.06 22.81
C THR A 66 9.21 3.18 21.58
N THR A 67 8.93 1.88 21.66
CA THR A 67 9.31 0.91 20.64
C THR A 67 8.12 0.08 20.17
N TYR A 68 8.02 -0.09 18.85
CA TYR A 68 7.09 -0.98 18.17
C TYR A 68 7.87 -2.09 17.47
N SER A 69 7.50 -3.34 17.72
CA SER A 69 8.11 -4.52 17.12
C SER A 69 7.13 -5.19 16.18
N PHE A 70 7.61 -5.56 14.99
CA PHE A 70 6.83 -6.28 14.00
C PHE A 70 7.60 -7.50 13.52
N ASP A 71 6.90 -8.59 13.28
CA ASP A 71 7.37 -9.61 12.35
C ASP A 71 6.95 -9.22 10.94
N TYR A 72 7.74 -9.61 9.94
CA TYR A 72 7.41 -9.39 8.56
C TYR A 72 7.65 -10.64 7.70
N SER A 73 6.92 -10.72 6.59
CA SER A 73 7.18 -11.62 5.47
C SER A 73 7.16 -10.81 4.18
N VAL A 74 8.17 -11.00 3.33
CA VAL A 74 8.24 -10.40 1.98
C VAL A 74 8.22 -11.53 0.97
N ALA A 75 7.29 -11.48 0.02
CA ALA A 75 7.16 -12.44 -1.05
C ALA A 75 7.26 -11.75 -2.40
N ASN A 76 8.05 -12.31 -3.31
CA ASN A 76 8.08 -11.88 -4.70
C ASN A 76 7.08 -12.72 -5.49
N THR A 77 5.89 -12.17 -5.65
CA THR A 77 4.75 -12.81 -6.33
C THR A 77 4.74 -12.56 -7.82
N SER A 78 5.84 -12.04 -8.37
CA SER A 78 5.98 -11.81 -9.81
C SER A 78 5.73 -13.09 -10.60
N SER A 79 5.11 -12.94 -11.76
CA SER A 79 4.73 -14.06 -12.63
C SER A 79 4.78 -13.63 -14.08
N ASP A 80 4.50 -14.56 -14.99
CA ASP A 80 4.40 -14.30 -16.43
C ASP A 80 3.64 -12.99 -16.70
N PRO A 81 4.18 -12.06 -17.51
CA PRO A 81 5.32 -12.25 -18.42
C PRO A 81 6.71 -11.94 -17.83
N ILE A 82 6.88 -11.85 -16.51
CA ILE A 82 8.19 -11.64 -15.87
C ILE A 82 8.92 -12.97 -15.71
N ASP A 83 10.12 -13.05 -16.28
CA ASP A 83 10.98 -14.25 -16.27
C ASP A 83 11.94 -14.25 -15.07
N ALA A 84 12.37 -13.07 -14.63
CA ALA A 84 13.19 -12.89 -13.44
C ALA A 84 12.88 -11.55 -12.77
N SER A 85 12.91 -11.51 -11.45
CA SER A 85 12.86 -10.28 -10.66
C SER A 85 13.37 -10.55 -9.25
N ARG A 86 13.86 -9.51 -8.58
CA ARG A 86 14.23 -9.56 -7.17
C ARG A 86 13.68 -8.39 -6.40
N ILE A 87 12.98 -8.63 -5.29
CA ILE A 87 12.66 -7.60 -4.31
C ILE A 87 13.89 -7.35 -3.44
N SER A 88 14.53 -6.20 -3.66
CA SER A 88 15.83 -5.86 -3.04
C SER A 88 15.73 -4.91 -1.84
N ILE A 89 14.61 -4.18 -1.74
CA ILE A 89 14.34 -3.20 -0.67
C ILE A 89 12.83 -3.20 -0.43
N PHE A 90 12.41 -3.02 0.81
CA PHE A 90 11.06 -2.55 1.15
C PHE A 90 11.14 -1.42 2.19
N GLY A 91 10.09 -0.62 2.31
CA GLY A 91 10.05 0.47 3.29
C GLY A 91 8.73 1.23 3.31
N PHE A 92 8.67 2.25 4.16
CA PHE A 92 7.48 3.05 4.44
C PHE A 92 7.85 4.33 5.23
N ASN A 93 6.86 5.19 5.40
CA ASN A 93 6.88 6.36 6.29
C ASN A 93 6.14 6.05 7.60
N THR A 94 6.51 6.76 8.66
CA THR A 94 5.86 6.68 9.97
C THR A 94 5.31 8.04 10.39
N ASP A 95 4.20 8.05 11.13
CA ASP A 95 3.71 9.22 11.84
C ASP A 95 3.31 8.81 13.26
N PRO A 96 3.97 9.36 14.31
CA PRO A 96 5.05 10.33 14.26
C PRO A 96 6.36 9.75 13.70
N ASN A 97 7.24 10.64 13.25
CA ASN A 97 8.51 10.26 12.64
C ASN A 97 9.38 9.41 13.57
N ILE A 98 9.93 8.34 13.00
CA ILE A 98 10.83 7.43 13.69
C ILE A 98 12.18 8.07 14.05
N SER A 99 12.73 7.67 15.20
CA SER A 99 14.08 8.06 15.65
C SER A 99 15.17 7.05 15.23
N GLY A 100 14.80 5.79 15.02
CA GLY A 100 15.68 4.75 14.51
C GLY A 100 14.94 3.44 14.30
N ALA A 101 15.49 2.57 13.45
CA ALA A 101 14.98 1.24 13.22
C ALA A 101 16.10 0.21 13.12
N THR A 102 15.75 -1.03 13.43
CA THR A 102 16.59 -2.21 13.20
C THR A 102 15.76 -3.31 12.55
N SER A 103 16.42 -4.20 11.82
CA SER A 103 15.79 -5.35 11.18
C SER A 103 16.71 -6.56 11.21
N THR A 104 16.14 -7.74 11.02
CA THR A 104 16.82 -9.04 11.00
C THR A 104 16.40 -9.82 9.75
N GLY A 105 17.06 -10.95 9.45
CA GLY A 105 16.75 -11.75 8.26
C GLY A 105 17.43 -11.22 6.99
N GLU A 106 16.84 -11.45 5.82
CA GLU A 106 17.41 -11.04 4.52
C GLU A 106 17.55 -9.51 4.38
N PHE A 107 16.70 -8.76 5.08
CA PHE A 107 16.68 -7.29 5.03
C PHE A 107 17.21 -6.70 6.34
N ASP A 108 18.44 -7.06 6.73
CA ASP A 108 19.06 -6.72 8.02
C ASP A 108 19.66 -5.30 8.10
N GLN A 109 19.82 -4.61 6.97
CA GLN A 109 20.30 -3.24 6.93
C GLN A 109 19.13 -2.26 6.89
N THR A 110 19.20 -1.25 7.75
CA THR A 110 18.24 -0.14 7.78
C THR A 110 18.85 1.12 7.18
N ALA A 111 18.08 1.84 6.38
CA ALA A 111 18.45 3.15 5.84
C ALA A 111 17.24 4.08 5.77
N SER A 112 17.48 5.33 5.41
CA SER A 112 16.47 6.32 5.06
C SER A 112 16.96 7.11 3.84
N GLY A 113 16.08 7.76 3.10
CA GLY A 113 16.54 8.48 1.90
C GLY A 113 15.54 8.58 0.77
N ASN A 114 16.03 9.17 -0.32
CA ASN A 114 15.33 9.18 -1.59
C ASN A 114 15.19 7.76 -2.17
N VAL A 115 13.98 7.48 -2.66
CA VAL A 115 13.60 6.33 -3.47
C VAL A 115 13.52 6.79 -4.94
N PRO A 116 14.12 6.04 -5.90
CA PRO A 116 14.12 6.40 -7.31
C PRO A 116 12.74 6.48 -7.98
N SER A 117 12.73 6.78 -9.28
CA SER A 117 11.54 6.73 -10.14
C SER A 117 10.39 7.63 -9.68
N GLY A 118 10.71 8.78 -9.09
CA GLY A 118 9.72 9.78 -8.66
C GLY A 118 8.89 9.36 -7.45
N PHE A 119 9.29 8.32 -6.71
CA PHE A 119 8.61 7.94 -5.47
C PHE A 119 8.78 9.01 -4.38
N GLY A 120 10.00 9.55 -4.25
CA GLY A 120 10.31 10.61 -3.29
C GLY A 120 11.08 10.07 -2.08
N HIS A 121 10.98 10.77 -0.96
CA HIS A 121 11.73 10.43 0.25
C HIS A 121 10.94 9.50 1.15
N VAL A 122 11.64 8.56 1.79
CA VAL A 122 11.06 7.72 2.85
C VAL A 122 11.84 7.86 4.15
N GLU A 123 11.13 7.65 5.25
CA GLU A 123 11.69 7.69 6.60
C GLU A 123 12.49 6.44 6.93
N VAL A 124 12.05 5.27 6.47
CA VAL A 124 12.75 4.01 6.71
C VAL A 124 12.62 3.06 5.53
N CYS A 125 13.72 2.35 5.25
CA CYS A 125 13.75 1.22 4.35
C CYS A 125 14.72 0.15 4.84
N PHE A 126 14.47 -1.08 4.43
CA PHE A 126 15.19 -2.28 4.82
C PHE A 126 15.75 -2.99 3.59
N LYS A 127 17.01 -3.44 3.65
CA LYS A 127 17.77 -4.02 2.53
C LYS A 127 18.83 -5.00 3.03
N GLY A 128 19.25 -5.96 2.21
CA GLY A 128 20.31 -6.92 2.59
C GLY A 128 21.73 -6.47 2.21
N ALA A 129 21.86 -5.39 1.43
CA ALA A 129 23.16 -4.85 1.03
C ALA A 129 23.53 -3.58 1.82
N THR A 130 24.83 -3.33 2.02
CA THR A 130 25.31 -2.10 2.67
C THR A 130 25.17 -0.88 1.75
N GLY A 131 24.99 0.30 2.35
CA GLY A 131 24.80 1.56 1.61
C GLY A 131 23.89 2.54 2.36
N PRO A 132 24.01 3.86 2.12
CA PRO A 132 23.40 4.86 2.99
C PRO A 132 21.94 5.21 2.64
N ASN A 133 21.39 4.71 1.53
CA ASN A 133 20.09 5.19 1.02
C ASN A 133 19.16 4.06 0.54
N CYS A 134 17.91 4.45 0.27
CA CYS A 134 16.85 3.58 -0.26
C CYS A 134 16.86 3.50 -1.80
N SER A 135 17.99 3.82 -2.43
CA SER A 135 18.13 3.85 -3.90
C SER A 135 18.86 2.65 -4.48
N GLY A 136 19.54 1.82 -3.67
CA GLY A 136 20.37 0.71 -4.13
C GLY A 136 20.29 -0.49 -3.19
N GLY A 137 20.07 -1.69 -3.74
CA GLY A 137 19.77 -2.92 -2.97
C GLY A 137 20.83 -4.02 -3.06
N GLY A 138 21.96 -3.79 -3.74
CA GLY A 138 22.99 -4.81 -3.97
C GLY A 138 22.42 -6.14 -4.51
N SER A 139 23.12 -7.24 -4.22
CA SER A 139 22.75 -8.58 -4.72
C SER A 139 21.80 -9.35 -3.81
N ALA A 140 21.46 -8.81 -2.63
CA ALA A 140 20.54 -9.44 -1.68
C ALA A 140 19.07 -9.18 -2.06
N GLY A 141 18.17 -9.97 -1.47
CA GLY A 141 16.73 -9.82 -1.65
C GLY A 141 16.00 -11.13 -1.95
N VAL A 142 14.73 -11.00 -2.33
CA VAL A 142 13.82 -12.13 -2.58
C VAL A 142 13.66 -12.33 -4.08
N GLU A 143 14.17 -13.45 -4.58
CA GLU A 143 14.07 -13.84 -5.99
C GLU A 143 12.63 -14.21 -6.39
N LEU A 144 12.36 -14.29 -7.69
CA LEU A 144 11.04 -14.57 -8.24
C LEU A 144 10.46 -15.88 -7.69
N GLY A 145 9.24 -15.81 -7.14
CA GLY A 145 8.53 -16.95 -6.57
C GLY A 145 8.92 -17.30 -5.13
N ASP A 146 9.97 -16.67 -4.59
CA ASP A 146 10.44 -16.93 -3.22
C ASP A 146 9.79 -15.98 -2.20
N SER A 147 10.01 -16.31 -0.92
CA SER A 147 9.65 -15.45 0.20
C SER A 147 10.70 -15.53 1.31
N THR A 148 10.77 -14.50 2.14
CA THR A 148 11.63 -14.44 3.33
C THR A 148 10.89 -13.81 4.49
N THR A 149 11.37 -14.06 5.71
CA THR A 149 10.81 -13.50 6.93
C THR A 149 11.90 -12.84 7.78
N GLY A 150 11.47 -11.98 8.69
CA GLY A 150 12.32 -11.36 9.67
C GLY A 150 11.48 -10.61 10.70
N SER A 151 12.17 -9.90 11.57
CA SER A 151 11.54 -8.98 12.53
C SER A 151 12.21 -7.62 12.41
N LEU A 152 11.39 -6.58 12.53
CA LEU A 152 11.82 -5.18 12.59
C LEU A 152 11.39 -4.55 13.90
N THR A 153 12.16 -3.56 14.32
CA THR A 153 11.91 -2.79 15.53
C THR A 153 12.03 -1.31 15.19
N LEU A 154 10.97 -0.56 15.45
CA LEU A 154 10.89 0.87 15.23
C LEU A 154 10.97 1.59 16.58
N SER A 155 11.84 2.58 16.69
CA SER A 155 12.05 3.36 17.91
C SER A 155 11.66 4.81 17.71
N PHE A 156 10.93 5.38 18.66
CA PHE A 156 10.43 6.76 18.63
C PHE A 156 11.04 7.59 19.76
N ALA A 157 10.94 8.91 19.65
CA ALA A 157 11.45 9.83 20.67
C ALA A 157 10.64 9.78 21.96
N ASP A 158 9.32 9.61 21.84
CA ASP A 158 8.35 9.58 22.93
C ASP A 158 7.48 8.33 22.87
N MET A 159 6.79 8.03 23.97
CA MET A 159 5.82 6.95 24.03
C MET A 159 4.57 7.35 23.23
N LEU A 160 4.07 6.44 22.41
CA LEU A 160 2.97 6.70 21.49
C LEU A 160 1.71 5.95 21.94
N ASP A 161 0.56 6.60 21.80
CA ASP A 161 -0.74 5.91 21.91
C ASP A 161 -1.05 5.14 20.62
N GLU A 162 -0.62 5.68 19.48
CA GLU A 162 -0.91 5.18 18.14
C GLU A 162 0.27 5.48 17.21
N LEU A 163 0.53 4.55 16.29
CA LEU A 163 1.53 4.65 15.23
C LEU A 163 0.85 4.49 13.87
N THR A 164 1.07 5.44 12.97
CA THR A 164 0.64 5.33 11.58
C THR A 164 1.82 4.97 10.68
N LEU A 165 1.64 3.98 9.82
CA LEU A 165 2.55 3.56 8.76
C LEU A 165 1.92 3.92 7.42
N SER A 166 2.66 4.52 6.51
CA SER A 166 2.15 4.97 5.21
C SER A 166 3.19 4.91 4.11
N ASP A 167 2.79 5.18 2.86
CA ASP A 167 3.72 5.25 1.72
C ASP A 167 4.61 4.01 1.57
N PHE A 168 3.99 2.84 1.69
CA PHE A 168 4.69 1.57 1.52
C PHE A 168 5.26 1.44 0.11
N PHE A 169 6.47 0.90 0.02
CA PHE A 169 7.10 0.59 -1.27
C PHE A 169 8.02 -0.62 -1.22
N VAL A 170 8.30 -1.15 -2.41
CA VAL A 170 9.37 -2.12 -2.66
C VAL A 170 10.24 -1.67 -3.84
N ARG A 171 11.48 -2.16 -3.91
CA ARG A 171 12.37 -1.97 -5.06
C ARG A 171 12.64 -3.29 -5.77
N TYR A 172 12.17 -3.38 -7.00
CA TYR A 172 12.46 -4.50 -7.90
C TYR A 172 13.78 -4.26 -8.63
N GLN A 173 14.61 -5.28 -8.72
CA GLN A 173 15.90 -5.30 -9.41
C GLN A 173 16.01 -6.57 -10.25
N SER A 174 17.00 -6.60 -11.16
CA SER A 174 17.29 -7.76 -12.00
C SER A 174 16.04 -8.24 -12.75
N ILE A 175 15.25 -7.30 -13.26
CA ILE A 175 13.98 -7.62 -13.90
C ILE A 175 14.22 -8.02 -15.35
N ASP A 176 13.83 -9.24 -15.70
CA ASP A 176 13.81 -9.75 -17.06
C ASP A 176 12.36 -10.05 -17.48
N GLY A 177 12.00 -9.65 -18.69
CA GLY A 177 10.67 -9.85 -19.28
C GLY A 177 10.55 -9.12 -20.62
N PRO A 178 9.35 -9.01 -21.22
CA PRO A 178 9.16 -8.37 -22.51
C PRO A 178 9.74 -6.95 -22.56
N GLY A 179 10.80 -6.78 -23.36
CA GLY A 179 11.45 -5.48 -23.55
C GLY A 179 12.33 -5.01 -22.40
N MET A 180 12.61 -5.86 -21.40
CA MET A 180 13.49 -5.54 -20.27
C MET A 180 14.51 -6.66 -20.03
N THR A 181 15.76 -6.28 -19.77
CA THR A 181 16.82 -7.21 -19.36
C THR A 181 17.68 -6.55 -18.30
N GLY A 182 17.66 -7.07 -17.08
CA GLY A 182 18.34 -6.50 -15.92
C GLY A 182 17.72 -5.18 -15.44
N GLY A 183 16.41 -5.00 -15.64
CA GLY A 183 15.69 -3.77 -15.33
C GLY A 183 15.56 -3.48 -13.84
N SER A 184 15.04 -2.28 -13.54
CA SER A 184 14.69 -1.84 -12.19
C SER A 184 13.35 -1.10 -12.17
N ALA A 185 12.57 -1.32 -11.12
CA ALA A 185 11.28 -0.67 -10.93
C ALA A 185 11.02 -0.47 -9.43
N ILE A 186 9.99 0.31 -9.10
CA ILE A 186 9.49 0.47 -7.74
C ILE A 186 8.09 -0.15 -7.68
N GLY A 187 7.71 -0.75 -6.56
CA GLY A 187 6.33 -1.13 -6.30
C GLY A 187 5.69 -0.16 -5.32
N ARG A 188 4.51 0.38 -5.62
CA ARG A 188 3.73 1.16 -4.64
C ARG A 188 2.79 0.24 -3.88
N GLY A 189 2.79 0.37 -2.57
CA GLY A 189 1.97 -0.45 -1.71
C GLY A 189 0.49 -0.06 -1.74
N THR A 190 -0.35 -1.08 -1.64
CA THR A 190 -1.79 -0.96 -1.40
C THR A 190 -2.17 -1.92 -0.28
N VAL A 191 -2.84 -1.43 0.76
CA VAL A 191 -3.31 -2.30 1.85
C VAL A 191 -4.45 -3.17 1.33
N SER A 192 -4.27 -4.49 1.35
CA SER A 192 -5.27 -5.45 0.89
C SER A 192 -5.93 -6.25 2.01
N SER A 193 -5.31 -6.30 3.19
CA SER A 193 -5.94 -6.79 4.40
C SER A 193 -5.48 -5.99 5.63
N SER A 194 -6.42 -5.75 6.54
CA SER A 194 -6.15 -5.19 7.86
C SER A 194 -6.69 -6.13 8.93
N GLY A 195 -5.82 -6.62 9.81
CA GLY A 195 -6.21 -7.36 11.00
C GLY A 195 -6.90 -6.41 11.97
N GLY A 196 -8.24 -6.48 12.03
CA GLY A 196 -9.08 -5.59 12.83
C GLY A 196 -10.50 -5.63 12.28
N THR A 197 -11.52 -5.48 13.13
CA THR A 197 -12.92 -5.49 12.67
C THR A 197 -13.12 -4.44 11.58
N PRO A 198 -13.87 -4.75 10.49
CA PRO A 198 -14.01 -3.83 9.37
C PRO A 198 -14.47 -2.45 9.85
N VAL A 199 -13.61 -1.44 9.68
CA VAL A 199 -14.01 -0.04 9.88
C VAL A 199 -15.12 0.25 8.87
N PRO A 200 -16.34 0.62 9.30
CA PRO A 200 -17.41 0.92 8.36
C PRO A 200 -16.97 2.07 7.45
N ALA A 201 -16.96 1.80 6.13
CA ALA A 201 -16.73 2.83 5.13
C ALA A 201 -17.62 4.06 5.43
N PRO A 202 -17.10 5.29 5.28
CA PRO A 202 -17.84 6.49 5.64
C PRO A 202 -19.22 6.46 4.99
N ALA A 203 -20.25 6.72 5.80
CA ALA A 203 -21.68 6.70 5.45
C ALA A 203 -22.11 7.69 4.35
N ALA A 204 -21.16 8.20 3.54
CA ALA A 204 -21.38 9.03 2.37
C ALA A 204 -22.31 8.34 1.34
N LEU A 205 -22.30 7.01 1.23
CA LEU A 205 -23.26 6.26 0.39
C LEU A 205 -24.70 6.31 0.95
N GLY A 206 -24.86 6.35 2.27
CA GLY A 206 -26.17 6.47 2.92
C GLY A 206 -26.80 7.85 2.76
N LEU A 207 -25.99 8.91 2.86
CA LEU A 207 -26.45 10.29 2.69
C LEU A 207 -26.84 10.61 1.23
N PHE A 208 -26.18 9.99 0.24
CA PHE A 208 -26.55 10.16 -1.17
C PHE A 208 -27.91 9.52 -1.49
N ALA A 209 -28.21 8.35 -0.91
CA ALA A 209 -29.48 7.67 -1.09
C ALA A 209 -30.68 8.43 -0.49
N ILE A 210 -30.49 9.09 0.66
CA ILE A 210 -31.54 9.90 1.31
C ILE A 210 -31.79 11.20 0.53
N ALA A 211 -30.73 11.85 0.02
CA ALA A 211 -30.87 13.06 -0.80
C ALA A 211 -31.63 12.80 -2.11
N ALA A 212 -31.39 11.67 -2.77
CA ALA A 212 -32.12 11.28 -3.98
C ALA A 212 -33.60 10.92 -3.70
N GLY A 213 -33.89 10.25 -2.57
CA GLY A 213 -35.26 9.92 -2.16
C GLY A 213 -36.13 11.12 -1.78
N GLY A 214 -35.53 12.16 -1.19
CA GLY A 214 -36.22 13.40 -0.82
C GLY A 214 -36.65 14.25 -2.02
N LEU A 215 -35.95 14.15 -3.16
CA LEU A 215 -36.29 14.90 -4.37
C LEU A 215 -37.50 14.30 -5.12
N LEU A 216 -37.74 12.98 -4.97
CA LEU A 216 -38.83 12.26 -5.64
C LEU A 216 -40.18 12.36 -4.90
N THR A 217 -40.20 12.76 -3.63
CA THR A 217 -41.42 12.78 -2.80
C THR A 217 -42.10 14.15 -2.68
N ARG A 218 -41.57 15.20 -3.34
CA ARG A 218 -42.11 16.58 -3.22
C ARG A 218 -43.08 17.03 -4.32
N ARG A 219 -43.83 16.11 -4.94
CA ARG A 219 -45.02 16.39 -5.78
C ARG A 219 -45.95 15.19 -5.64
N THR A 220 -47.04 15.20 -4.88
CA THR A 220 -48.21 16.09 -4.99
C THR A 220 -49.04 16.04 -3.70
N ARG A 221 -49.29 17.18 -3.05
CA ARG A 221 -50.52 17.39 -2.27
C ARG A 221 -51.22 18.58 -2.89
N LYS A 222 -52.25 18.33 -3.70
CA LYS A 222 -53.25 19.34 -4.01
C LYS A 222 -54.31 19.27 -2.91
N ALA A 223 -54.43 20.37 -2.18
CA ALA A 223 -55.53 20.67 -1.28
C ALA A 223 -56.71 21.25 -2.07
N ALA A 224 -57.92 20.99 -1.57
CA ALA A 224 -59.24 21.51 -1.93
C ALA A 224 -59.78 21.17 -3.34
#